data_AF-A0A419J8H2-F1
#
_entry.id   AF-A0A419J8H2-F1
#
_cell.length_a   1.000
_cell.length_b   1.000
_cell.length_c   1.000
_cell.angle_alpha   90.00
_cell.angle_beta   90.00
_cell.angle_gamma   90.00
#
_symmetry.space_group_name_H-M   'P 1'
#
loop_
_entity.id
_entity.type
_entity.pdbx_description
1 polymer ?
#
loop_
_entity_poly.entity_id
_entity_poly.type
_entity_poly.pdbx_seq_one_letter_code
_entity_poly.pdbx_strand_id
1 'polypeptide(L)'
;MITIDARGCDCPEAFRRLHNGMLAIGEADDDLVFLTYSHSISNLVRKFVEDFYGCQTMLEVTDGHFSIIISSVFSKRDEEGGHDILIALNFN
;
A
#
# COMPACT_ATOMS: atom_id res chain seq x y z
N MET A 1 7.67 10.54 -6.51
CA MET A 1 6.92 9.34 -6.95
C MET A 1 7.80 8.10 -6.85
N ILE A 2 7.36 7.09 -6.10
CA ILE A 2 8.05 5.78 -5.93
C ILE A 2 7.21 4.68 -6.58
N THR A 3 7.83 3.75 -7.29
CA THR A 3 7.14 2.61 -7.91
C THR A 3 7.60 1.28 -7.33
N ILE A 4 6.64 0.45 -6.93
CA ILE A 4 6.85 -0.91 -6.42
C ILE A 4 6.34 -1.89 -7.47
N ASP A 5 7.27 -2.60 -8.11
CA ASP A 5 6.91 -3.69 -9.01
C ASP A 5 6.76 -5.00 -8.23
N ALA A 6 5.51 -5.46 -8.12
CA ALA A 6 5.12 -6.74 -7.52
C ALA A 6 4.41 -7.66 -8.53
N ARG A 7 4.61 -7.42 -9.83
CA ARG A 7 4.11 -8.31 -10.89
C ARG A 7 4.78 -9.68 -10.79
N GLY A 8 3.97 -10.73 -10.77
CA GLY A 8 4.43 -12.11 -10.56
C GLY A 8 4.80 -12.46 -9.11
N CYS A 9 4.55 -11.56 -8.15
CA CYS A 9 4.69 -11.88 -6.73
C CYS A 9 3.35 -12.34 -6.14
N ASP A 10 3.40 -13.42 -5.37
CA ASP A 10 2.29 -13.88 -4.53
C ASP A 10 2.37 -13.28 -3.11
N CYS A 11 1.35 -13.52 -2.29
CA CYS A 11 1.41 -13.27 -0.86
C CYS A 11 2.36 -14.29 -0.18
N PRO A 12 3.18 -13.89 0.82
CA PRO A 12 3.21 -12.56 1.46
C PRO A 12 4.18 -11.55 0.80
N GLU A 13 4.91 -11.95 -0.23
CA GLU A 13 6.00 -11.16 -0.82
C GLU A 13 5.52 -9.81 -1.38
N ALA A 14 4.38 -9.79 -2.08
CA ALA A 14 3.76 -8.57 -2.58
C ALA A 14 3.50 -7.53 -1.46
N PHE A 15 3.01 -7.99 -0.30
CA PHE A 15 2.74 -7.15 0.86
C PHE A 15 4.01 -6.69 1.57
N ARG A 16 5.03 -7.55 1.63
CA ARG A 16 6.34 -7.17 2.19
C ARG A 16 6.97 -6.03 1.39
N ARG A 17 6.90 -6.09 0.06
CA ARG A 17 7.39 -5.02 -0.82
C ARG A 17 6.60 -3.74 -0.64
N LEU A 18 5.26 -3.83 -0.60
CA LEU A 18 4.39 -2.70 -0.30
C LEU A 18 4.78 -2.03 1.02
N HIS A 19 4.86 -2.79 2.10
CA HIS A 19 5.17 -2.27 3.44
C HIS A 19 6.53 -1.56 3.46
N ASN A 20 7.57 -2.16 2.88
CA ASN A 20 8.89 -1.54 2.78
C ASN A 20 8.86 -0.24 1.97
N GLY A 21 8.07 -0.18 0.90
CA GLY A 21 7.92 1.05 0.12
C GLY A 21 7.12 2.14 0.84
N MET A 22 6.08 1.77 1.60
CA MET A 22 5.37 2.71 2.47
C MET A 22 6.30 3.31 3.54
N LEU A 23 7.17 2.49 4.15
CA LEU A 23 8.18 2.96 5.11
C LEU A 23 9.25 3.85 4.44
N ALA A 24 9.60 3.56 3.19
CA ALA A 24 10.61 4.33 2.45
C ALA A 24 10.12 5.72 2.02
N ILE A 25 8.81 5.87 1.78
CA ILE A 25 8.19 7.18 1.53
C ILE A 25 8.18 8.02 2.81
N GLY A 26 7.97 7.40 3.98
CA GLY A 26 7.94 8.13 5.25
C GLY A 26 6.88 9.22 5.23
N GLU A 27 7.26 10.46 5.59
CA GLU A 27 6.39 11.65 5.53
C GLU A 27 6.52 12.43 4.21
N ALA A 28 7.25 11.91 3.21
CA ALA A 28 7.37 12.59 1.94
C ALA A 28 5.99 12.68 1.26
N ASP A 29 5.66 13.85 0.73
CA ASP A 29 4.45 14.14 -0.04
C ASP A 29 4.54 13.55 -1.47
N ASP A 30 5.06 12.33 -1.56
CA ASP A 30 5.36 11.60 -2.79
C ASP A 30 4.32 10.50 -3.01
N ASP A 31 3.75 10.43 -4.22
CA ASP A 31 2.87 9.33 -4.61
C ASP A 31 3.63 7.99 -4.69
N LEU A 32 2.99 6.91 -4.24
CA LEU A 32 3.44 5.53 -4.44
C LEU A 32 2.62 4.86 -5.55
N VAL A 33 3.27 4.16 -6.46
CA VAL A 33 2.62 3.34 -7.48
C VAL A 33 2.95 1.87 -7.22
N PHE A 34 1.95 1.04 -6.99
CA PHE A 34 2.10 -0.41 -6.80
C PHE A 34 1.57 -1.18 -8.01
N LEU A 35 2.41 -2.02 -8.62
CA LEU A 35 2.07 -2.79 -9.81
C LEU A 35 1.86 -4.27 -9.47
N THR A 36 0.77 -4.87 -9.95
CA THR A 36 0.51 -6.31 -9.81
C THR A 36 -0.27 -6.89 -10.99
N TYR A 37 -0.13 -8.18 -11.26
CA TYR A 37 -0.97 -8.91 -12.21
C TYR A 37 -2.22 -9.51 -11.54
N SER A 38 -2.27 -9.54 -10.21
CA SER A 38 -3.33 -10.20 -9.47
C SER A 38 -4.41 -9.22 -9.04
N HIS A 39 -5.62 -9.43 -9.54
CA HIS A 39 -6.81 -8.67 -9.14
C HIS A 39 -7.12 -8.81 -7.64
N SER A 40 -6.87 -9.98 -7.06
CA SER A 40 -7.06 -10.21 -5.62
C SER A 40 -6.06 -9.41 -4.81
N ILE A 41 -4.78 -9.39 -5.23
CA ILE A 41 -3.75 -8.60 -4.57
C ILE A 41 -4.08 -7.10 -4.72
N SER A 42 -4.54 -6.63 -5.89
CA SER A 42 -4.87 -5.21 -6.04
C SER A 42 -5.98 -4.76 -5.10
N ASN A 43 -7.02 -5.56 -4.91
CA ASN A 43 -8.09 -5.24 -3.97
C ASN A 43 -7.63 -5.28 -2.51
N LEU A 44 -6.84 -6.29 -2.14
CA LEU A 44 -6.31 -6.39 -0.78
C LEU A 44 -5.33 -5.25 -0.45
N VAL A 45 -4.46 -4.89 -1.40
CA VAL A 45 -3.50 -3.78 -1.22
C VAL A 45 -4.25 -2.47 -1.01
N ARG A 46 -5.24 -2.16 -1.86
CA ARG A 46 -6.05 -0.94 -1.71
C ARG A 46 -6.71 -0.84 -0.35
N LYS A 47 -7.43 -1.90 0.04
CA LYS A 47 -8.08 -1.94 1.36
C LYS A 47 -7.07 -1.82 2.50
N PHE A 48 -5.94 -2.52 2.40
CA PHE A 48 -4.90 -2.47 3.42
C PHE A 48 -4.33 -1.06 3.59
N VAL A 49 -4.04 -0.34 2.50
CA VAL A 49 -3.48 1.01 2.62
C VAL A 49 -4.50 2.08 3.02
N GLU A 50 -5.75 1.92 2.60
CA GLU A 50 -6.86 2.76 3.05
C GLU A 50 -7.13 2.56 4.56
N ASP A 51 -7.25 1.31 5.01
CA ASP A 51 -7.59 1.01 6.41
C ASP A 51 -6.41 1.24 7.37
N PHE A 52 -5.19 0.86 6.98
CA PHE A 52 -4.03 0.87 7.88
C PHE A 52 -3.26 2.19 7.84
N TYR A 53 -3.05 2.74 6.64
CA TYR A 53 -2.26 3.96 6.46
C TYR A 53 -3.14 5.21 6.30
N GLY A 54 -4.46 5.06 6.11
CA GLY A 54 -5.35 6.19 5.87
C GLY A 54 -5.13 6.86 4.51
N CYS A 55 -4.50 6.17 3.56
CA CYS A 55 -4.18 6.74 2.25
C CYS A 55 -5.40 6.72 1.32
N GLN A 56 -5.39 7.58 0.31
CA GLN A 56 -6.32 7.47 -0.82
C GLN A 56 -5.69 6.61 -1.91
N THR A 57 -6.50 5.76 -2.54
CA THR A 57 -6.04 4.95 -3.68
C THR A 57 -6.83 5.19 -4.95
N MET A 58 -6.11 5.16 -6.06
CA MET A 58 -6.68 5.09 -7.41
C MET A 58 -6.19 3.82 -8.08
N LEU A 59 -7.10 3.09 -8.71
CA LEU A 59 -6.79 1.88 -9.47
C LEU A 59 -6.86 2.19 -10.97
N GLU A 60 -5.75 2.02 -11.65
CA GLU A 60 -5.68 2.03 -13.10
C GLU A 60 -5.47 0.60 -13.61
N VAL A 61 -6.22 0.23 -14.65
CA VAL A 61 -6.09 -1.07 -15.32
C VAL A 61 -5.53 -0.82 -16.71
N THR A 62 -4.33 -1.29 -16.93
CA THR A 62 -3.59 -1.20 -18.20
C THR A 62 -3.33 -2.59 -18.73
N ASP A 63 -3.13 -2.75 -20.04
CA ASP A 63 -3.05 -4.06 -20.71
C ASP A 63 -2.18 -5.07 -19.93
N GLY A 64 -2.86 -5.99 -19.28
CA GLY A 64 -2.29 -7.09 -18.51
C GLY A 64 -1.90 -6.83 -17.06
N HIS A 65 -2.06 -5.63 -16.48
CA HIS A 65 -1.72 -5.35 -15.07
C HIS A 65 -2.59 -4.28 -14.39
N PHE A 66 -2.53 -4.30 -13.07
CA PHE A 66 -3.14 -3.32 -12.16
C PHE A 66 -2.06 -2.37 -11.65
N SER A 67 -2.31 -1.07 -11.77
CA SER A 67 -1.50 0.00 -11.20
C SER A 67 -2.31 0.69 -10.10
N ILE A 68 -1.81 0.65 -8.88
CA ILE A 68 -2.45 1.24 -7.71
C ILE A 68 -1.65 2.47 -7.34
N ILE A 69 -2.21 3.64 -7.61
CA ILE A 69 -1.64 4.92 -7.17
C ILE A 69 -2.14 5.14 -5.74
N ILE A 70 -1.21 5.31 -4.82
CA ILE A 70 -1.45 5.53 -3.40
C ILE A 70 -0.94 6.93 -3.12
N SER A 71 -1.88 7.86 -3.00
CA SER A 71 -1.60 9.24 -2.65
C SER A 71 -1.70 9.38 -1.16
N SER A 72 -0.64 9.93 -0.56
CA SER A 72 -0.64 10.11 0.87
C SER A 72 -1.64 11.20 1.27
N VAL A 73 -2.50 10.87 2.22
CA VAL A 73 -3.18 11.86 3.05
C VAL A 73 -2.50 11.78 4.41
N PHE A 74 -1.23 12.14 4.50
CA PHE A 74 -0.66 12.49 5.80
C PHE A 74 -1.29 13.83 6.21
N SER A 75 -2.54 13.79 6.65
CA SER A 75 -3.05 14.84 7.51
C SER A 75 -2.17 14.83 8.74
N LYS A 76 -1.28 15.83 8.85
CA LYS A 76 -0.48 16.14 10.03
C LYS A 76 -1.12 15.56 11.28
N ARG A 77 -0.58 14.46 11.80
CA ARG A 77 -0.79 14.14 13.20
C ARG A 77 0.35 14.83 13.91
N ASP A 78 0.14 16.12 14.10
CA ASP A 78 0.87 16.90 15.08
C ASP A 78 0.84 16.11 16.39
N GLU A 79 2.03 15.79 16.89
CA GLU A 79 2.38 15.65 18.30
C GLU A 79 1.29 15.05 19.22
N GLU A 80 1.46 13.76 19.57
CA GLU A 80 0.89 13.01 20.70
C GLU A 80 0.13 11.73 20.29
N GLY A 81 0.66 10.57 20.68
CA GLY A 81 -0.07 9.30 20.67
C GLY A 81 0.41 8.29 19.63
N GLY A 82 1.57 7.68 19.89
CA GLY A 82 1.92 6.42 19.24
C GLY A 82 0.87 5.36 19.60
N HIS A 83 0.17 4.86 18.58
CA HIS A 83 -0.74 3.73 18.74
C HIS A 83 0.04 2.44 18.50
N ASP A 84 0.16 1.61 19.54
CA ASP A 84 0.56 0.21 19.39
C ASP A 84 -0.51 -0.51 18.56
N ILE A 85 -0.20 -0.81 17.30
CA ILE A 85 -1.09 -1.57 16.43
C ILE A 85 -0.82 -3.06 16.63
N LEU A 86 -1.79 -3.75 17.23
CA LEU A 86 -1.81 -5.21 17.31
C LEU A 86 -2.41 -5.77 16.00
N ILE A 87 -1.56 -6.24 15.08
CA ILE A 87 -2.03 -6.94 13.88
C ILE A 87 -2.26 -8.41 14.22
N ALA A 88 -3.51 -8.80 14.42
CA ALA A 88 -3.92 -10.20 14.44
C ALA A 88 -4.20 -10.67 12.99
N LEU A 89 -3.22 -11.30 12.36
CA LEU A 89 -3.45 -12.05 11.12
C LEU A 89 -4.02 -13.42 11.50
N ASN A 90 -5.32 -13.62 11.30
CA ASN A 90 -5.95 -14.93 11.44
C ASN A 90 -5.83 -15.67 10.10
N PHE A 91 -5.02 -16.74 10.09
CA PHE A 91 -4.93 -17.64 8.94
C PHE A 91 -5.80 -18.87 9.25
N ASN A 92 -6.86 -19.06 8.46
CA ASN A 92 -7.53 -20.35 8.35
C ASN A 92 -6.73 -21.28 7.45
#